data_AF-A0A7N0VMZ7-F1
#
_entry.id   AF-A0A7N0VMZ7-F1
#
_cell.length_a   1.000
_cell.length_b   1.000
_cell.length_c   1.000
_cell.angle_alpha   90.00
_cell.angle_beta   90.00
_cell.angle_gamma   90.00
#
_symmetry.space_group_name_H-M   'P 1'
#
loop_
_entity.id
_entity.type
_entity.pdbx_description
1 polymer ?
#
loop_
_entity_poly.entity_id
_entity_poly.type
_entity_poly.pdbx_seq_one_letter_code
_entity_poly.pdbx_strand_id
1 'polypeptide(L)'
;MQTFGSQSWDTSLAIQALLASGMTDEIGETLAKGHDFLKKSQVRSNPSGDFRRMQRHISKGAWAFSDRDHGWQVSDCTAEALKCCLLFSLMPPEIVGKKMDEQRLYDSVNLILSLQSKNGGVSGWEPAGAPKWLELLNPIEFVADIVVESEYVECTSSVLQALVLFRKQYPEHRKSEIDIAIKNAAQYIEDVQMSDGSWYGNWAVCFMSGAWFALSGLAAAGKTYSNCSAIRKGVDFLLRNQQEDGGWGESYISCLQKVIYLIIDMFTLAYMSSKNMASCYVAFM
;
A
#
# COMPACT_ATOMS: atom_id res chain seq x y z
N MET A 1 19.79 0.59 8.02
CA MET A 1 19.52 1.92 8.61
C MET A 1 18.23 1.79 9.38
N GLN A 2 18.28 1.82 10.72
CA GLN A 2 17.05 1.81 11.53
C GLN A 2 16.41 3.19 11.37
N THR A 3 15.23 3.23 10.76
CA THR A 3 14.47 4.48 10.55
C THR A 3 13.72 4.84 11.84
N PHE A 4 12.85 5.85 11.79
CA PHE A 4 11.97 6.25 12.90
C PHE A 4 10.91 5.19 13.28
N GLY A 5 10.97 3.99 12.71
CA GLY A 5 10.04 2.88 12.90
C GLY A 5 9.00 2.77 11.79
N SER A 6 8.13 1.77 11.92
CA SER A 6 7.04 1.40 10.99
C SER A 6 5.69 1.33 11.71
N GLN A 7 5.52 2.09 12.79
CA GLN A 7 4.44 1.91 13.77
C GLN A 7 3.05 2.02 13.13
N SER A 8 2.80 3.04 12.31
CA SER A 8 1.50 3.23 11.65
C SER A 8 1.27 2.21 10.54
N TRP A 9 2.32 1.86 9.79
CA TRP A 9 2.27 0.82 8.78
C TRP A 9 1.92 -0.55 9.38
N ASP A 10 2.74 -1.01 10.34
CA ASP A 10 2.58 -2.31 10.99
C ASP A 10 1.25 -2.41 11.72
N THR A 11 0.83 -1.35 12.43
CA THR A 11 -0.46 -1.35 13.12
C THR A 11 -1.62 -1.47 12.13
N SER A 12 -1.57 -0.79 10.99
CA SER A 12 -2.64 -0.84 10.00
C SER A 12 -2.76 -2.20 9.33
N LEU A 13 -1.63 -2.85 8.99
CA LEU A 13 -1.65 -4.19 8.42
C LEU A 13 -2.03 -5.25 9.46
N ALA A 14 -1.51 -5.15 10.69
CA ALA A 14 -1.86 -6.06 11.77
C ALA A 14 -3.36 -6.02 12.11
N ILE A 15 -3.96 -4.82 12.16
CA ILE A 15 -5.40 -4.66 12.36
C ILE A 15 -6.19 -5.35 11.25
N GLN A 16 -5.80 -5.17 9.98
CA GLN A 16 -6.48 -5.82 8.86
C GLN A 16 -6.39 -7.35 8.95
N ALA A 17 -5.21 -7.90 9.28
CA ALA A 17 -5.05 -9.34 9.50
C ALA A 17 -5.90 -9.86 10.67
N LEU A 18 -5.92 -9.13 11.79
CA LEU A 18 -6.75 -9.48 12.95
C LEU A 18 -8.25 -9.46 12.62
N LEU A 19 -8.71 -8.47 11.85
CA LEU A 19 -10.10 -8.42 11.38
C LEU A 19 -10.41 -9.57 10.42
N ALA A 20 -9.48 -9.92 9.53
CA ALA A 20 -9.64 -11.03 8.59
C ALA A 20 -9.72 -12.40 9.30
N SER A 21 -9.11 -12.55 10.48
CA SER A 21 -9.18 -13.79 11.26
C SER A 21 -10.58 -14.14 11.78
N GLY A 22 -11.50 -13.17 11.83
CA GLY A 22 -12.85 -13.36 12.38
C GLY A 22 -12.91 -13.53 13.90
N MET A 23 -11.80 -13.36 14.63
CA MET A 23 -11.71 -13.57 16.08
C MET A 23 -12.10 -12.33 16.91
N THR A 24 -12.93 -11.42 16.37
CA THR A 24 -13.16 -10.08 16.94
C THR A 24 -13.66 -10.09 18.39
N ASP A 25 -14.41 -11.12 18.78
CA ASP A 25 -14.98 -11.26 20.12
C ASP A 25 -13.91 -11.56 21.19
N GLU A 26 -12.77 -12.13 20.81
CA GLU A 26 -11.67 -12.48 21.72
C GLU A 26 -10.65 -11.35 21.86
N ILE A 27 -10.55 -10.49 20.84
CA ILE A 27 -9.48 -9.47 20.72
C ILE A 27 -10.01 -8.04 20.74
N GLY A 28 -11.25 -7.83 21.21
CA GLY A 28 -11.90 -6.51 21.23
C GLY A 28 -11.05 -5.40 21.85
N GLU A 29 -10.41 -5.66 23.00
CA GLU A 29 -9.53 -4.68 23.65
C GLU A 29 -8.31 -4.30 22.78
N THR A 30 -7.72 -5.28 22.10
CA THR A 30 -6.60 -5.06 21.17
C THR A 30 -7.04 -4.21 19.99
N LEU A 31 -8.22 -4.49 19.42
CA LEU A 31 -8.80 -3.71 18.32
C LEU A 31 -9.12 -2.27 18.76
N ALA A 32 -9.67 -2.08 19.95
CA ALA A 32 -9.94 -0.76 20.51
C ALA A 32 -8.66 0.07 20.67
N LYS A 33 -7.57 -0.54 21.18
CA LYS A 33 -6.26 0.10 21.32
C LYS A 33 -5.67 0.46 19.96
N GLY A 34 -5.76 -0.45 18.98
CA GLY A 34 -5.33 -0.20 17.61
C GLY A 34 -6.09 0.96 16.95
N HIS A 35 -7.41 0.99 17.10
CA HIS A 35 -8.25 2.09 16.61
C HIS A 35 -7.92 3.42 17.29
N ASP A 36 -7.70 3.43 18.61
CA ASP A 36 -7.29 4.64 19.34
C ASP A 36 -5.92 5.14 18.89
N PHE A 37 -4.96 4.23 18.69
CA PHE A 37 -3.65 4.55 18.12
C PHE A 37 -3.79 5.23 16.76
N LEU A 38 -4.49 4.60 15.80
CA LEU A 38 -4.67 5.20 14.46
C LEU A 38 -5.36 6.57 14.54
N LYS A 39 -6.37 6.73 15.41
CA LYS A 39 -7.01 8.03 15.63
C LYS A 39 -6.03 9.08 16.16
N LYS A 40 -5.11 8.73 17.05
CA LYS A 40 -4.11 9.66 17.60
C LYS A 40 -2.98 9.97 16.60
N SER A 41 -2.62 8.99 15.78
CA SER A 41 -1.50 9.07 14.82
C SER A 41 -1.80 9.87 13.56
N GLN A 42 -3.07 10.15 13.25
CA GLN A 42 -3.39 10.98 12.07
C GLN A 42 -2.84 12.41 12.22
N VAL A 43 -2.17 12.90 11.17
CA VAL A 43 -1.67 14.26 11.05
C VAL A 43 -2.84 15.25 10.91
N ARG A 44 -2.86 16.31 11.73
CA ARG A 44 -4.04 17.19 11.90
C ARG A 44 -3.94 18.55 11.23
N SER A 45 -2.75 18.90 10.77
CA SER A 45 -2.45 20.18 10.17
C SER A 45 -1.37 19.97 9.13
N ASN A 46 -1.39 20.78 8.08
CA ASN A 46 -0.25 20.88 7.17
C ASN A 46 0.99 21.39 7.93
N PRO A 47 2.20 21.23 7.36
CA PRO A 47 3.41 21.76 7.98
C PRO A 47 3.29 23.28 8.20
N SER A 48 3.89 23.77 9.28
CA SER A 48 3.81 25.19 9.65
C SER A 48 4.48 26.11 8.63
N GLY A 49 4.03 27.36 8.57
CA GLY A 49 4.57 28.36 7.65
C GLY A 49 4.14 28.13 6.21
N ASP A 50 4.89 28.70 5.26
CA ASP A 50 4.66 28.48 3.83
C ASP A 50 5.33 27.18 3.37
N PHE A 51 4.68 26.06 3.70
CA PHE A 51 5.21 24.72 3.42
C PHE A 51 5.37 24.44 1.92
N ARG A 52 4.57 25.08 1.06
CA ARG A 52 4.70 24.95 -0.39
C ARG A 52 5.99 25.57 -0.90
N ARG A 53 6.37 26.76 -0.39
CA ARG A 53 7.67 27.36 -0.71
C ARG A 53 8.85 26.49 -0.25
N MET A 54 8.64 25.69 0.80
CA MET A 54 9.59 24.70 1.30
C MET A 54 9.50 23.34 0.58
N GLN A 55 8.81 23.27 -0.56
CA GLN A 55 8.65 22.05 -1.37
C GLN A 55 8.05 20.88 -0.57
N ARG A 56 7.11 21.17 0.33
CA ARG A 56 6.32 20.13 1.01
C ARG A 56 4.94 20.02 0.39
N HIS A 57 4.42 18.80 0.32
CA HIS A 57 3.02 18.55 -0.03
C HIS A 57 2.08 18.65 1.19
N ILE A 58 0.75 18.60 0.95
CA ILE A 58 -0.27 18.74 2.01
C ILE A 58 -0.32 17.51 2.92
N SER A 59 -0.14 17.65 4.25
CA SER A 59 -0.11 16.48 5.16
C SER A 59 -1.34 16.35 6.07
N LYS A 60 -2.25 17.34 6.07
CA LYS A 60 -3.48 17.26 6.86
C LYS A 60 -4.33 16.06 6.41
N GLY A 61 -4.66 15.19 7.36
CA GLY A 61 -5.42 13.97 7.11
C GLY A 61 -4.57 12.73 6.84
N ALA A 62 -3.24 12.87 6.75
CA ALA A 62 -2.33 11.78 6.48
C ALA A 62 -2.13 10.84 7.68
N TRP A 63 -1.64 9.64 7.37
CA TRP A 63 -0.76 8.89 8.26
C TRP A 63 0.64 8.81 7.64
N ALA A 64 1.65 9.00 8.48
CA ALA A 64 3.03 8.73 8.11
C ALA A 64 3.31 7.22 8.20
N PHE A 65 4.46 6.78 7.68
CA PHE A 65 4.92 5.39 7.85
C PHE A 65 5.14 5.02 9.32
N SER A 66 5.73 5.94 10.09
CA SER A 66 6.06 5.79 11.50
C SER A 66 4.96 6.34 12.42
N ASP A 67 5.12 7.55 12.95
CA ASP A 67 4.23 8.21 13.90
C ASP A 67 3.82 9.60 13.42
N ARG A 68 2.95 10.26 14.19
CA ARG A 68 2.41 11.57 13.86
C ARG A 68 3.48 12.67 13.84
N ASP A 69 4.47 12.60 14.71
CA ASP A 69 5.46 13.66 14.91
C ASP A 69 6.44 13.72 13.73
N HIS A 70 6.68 12.57 13.08
CA HIS A 70 7.37 12.54 11.78
C HIS A 70 6.63 13.41 10.73
N GLY A 71 5.29 13.37 10.72
CA GLY A 71 4.46 14.32 9.98
C GLY A 71 4.61 14.30 8.46
N TRP A 72 5.39 13.35 7.90
CA TRP A 72 5.55 13.15 6.47
C TRP A 72 4.50 12.17 5.97
N GLN A 73 3.54 12.68 5.21
CA GLN A 73 2.47 11.89 4.62
C GLN A 73 3.00 10.79 3.71
N VAL A 74 2.31 9.65 3.67
CA VAL A 74 2.52 8.62 2.65
C VAL A 74 1.16 8.13 2.17
N SER A 75 1.00 7.96 0.86
CA SER A 75 -0.29 7.64 0.23
C SER A 75 -0.84 6.29 0.69
N ASP A 76 -0.03 5.24 0.64
CA ASP A 76 -0.40 3.89 1.08
C ASP A 76 -0.64 3.84 2.58
N CYS A 77 0.23 4.40 3.42
CA CYS A 77 0.05 4.43 4.87
C CYS A 77 -1.26 5.13 5.24
N THR A 78 -1.58 6.23 4.54
CA THR A 78 -2.86 6.93 4.70
C THR A 78 -4.03 6.05 4.26
N ALA A 79 -3.91 5.35 3.13
CA ALA A 79 -4.96 4.48 2.62
C ALA A 79 -5.21 3.26 3.53
N GLU A 80 -4.16 2.59 4.00
CA GLU A 80 -4.22 1.44 4.91
C GLU A 80 -4.84 1.82 6.26
N ALA A 81 -4.43 2.95 6.84
CA ALA A 81 -5.01 3.45 8.08
C ALA A 81 -6.47 3.92 7.90
N LEU A 82 -6.78 4.57 6.76
CA LEU A 82 -8.14 4.96 6.40
C LEU A 82 -9.05 3.74 6.25
N LYS A 83 -8.59 2.67 5.59
CA LYS A 83 -9.32 1.39 5.50
C LYS A 83 -9.65 0.86 6.88
N CYS A 84 -8.68 0.78 7.79
CA CYS A 84 -8.90 0.34 9.16
C CYS A 84 -9.97 1.17 9.87
N CYS A 85 -9.89 2.51 9.77
CA CYS A 85 -10.88 3.40 10.39
C CYS A 85 -12.30 3.21 9.81
N LEU A 86 -12.41 2.95 8.51
CA LEU A 86 -13.67 2.66 7.82
C LEU A 86 -14.23 1.28 8.18
N LEU A 87 -13.38 0.28 8.41
CA LEU A 87 -13.81 -1.04 8.87
C LEU A 87 -14.31 -0.95 10.31
N PHE A 88 -13.59 -0.25 11.19
CA PHE A 88 -14.01 -0.04 12.58
C PHE A 88 -15.30 0.77 12.71
N SER A 89 -15.62 1.67 11.77
CA SER A 89 -16.91 2.39 11.81
C SER A 89 -18.13 1.49 11.54
N LEU A 90 -17.93 0.27 11.06
CA LEU A 90 -18.98 -0.74 10.87
C LEU A 90 -19.14 -1.66 12.09
N MET A 91 -18.30 -1.52 13.11
CA MET A 91 -18.31 -2.37 14.30
C MET A 91 -18.99 -1.67 15.50
N PRO A 92 -19.50 -2.43 16.49
CA PRO A 92 -20.07 -1.87 17.71
C PRO A 92 -19.07 -0.97 18.47
N PRO A 93 -19.43 0.27 18.85
CA PRO A 93 -18.57 1.17 19.61
C PRO A 93 -18.12 0.62 20.97
N GLU A 94 -18.85 -0.34 21.53
CA GLU A 94 -18.52 -1.03 22.78
C GLU A 94 -17.28 -1.93 22.62
N ILE A 95 -17.01 -2.41 21.40
CA ILE A 95 -15.87 -3.27 21.09
C ILE A 95 -14.66 -2.43 20.69
N VAL A 96 -14.83 -1.48 19.76
CA VAL A 96 -13.70 -0.77 19.13
C VAL A 96 -13.60 0.71 19.50
N GLY A 97 -14.45 1.17 20.41
CA GLY A 97 -14.54 2.57 20.80
C GLY A 97 -15.25 3.45 19.75
N LYS A 98 -15.32 4.75 20.02
CA LYS A 98 -16.01 5.71 19.15
C LYS A 98 -15.39 5.77 17.76
N LYS A 99 -16.26 5.81 16.74
CA LYS A 99 -15.88 6.05 15.34
C LYS A 99 -15.09 7.35 15.19
N MET A 100 -14.21 7.37 14.19
CA MET A 100 -13.49 8.57 13.79
C MET A 100 -14.45 9.62 13.23
N ASP A 101 -14.15 10.90 13.50
CA ASP A 101 -14.92 12.02 12.94
C ASP A 101 -14.81 12.05 11.41
N GLU A 102 -15.95 12.30 10.75
CA GLU A 102 -16.08 12.20 9.29
C GLU A 102 -15.22 13.22 8.55
N GLN A 103 -15.09 14.44 9.08
CA GLN A 103 -14.25 15.47 8.47
C GLN A 103 -12.79 15.01 8.38
N ARG A 104 -12.35 14.21 9.35
CA ARG A 104 -11.00 13.66 9.34
C ARG A 104 -10.81 12.58 8.28
N LEU A 105 -11.85 11.81 7.95
CA LEU A 105 -11.83 10.85 6.84
C LEU A 105 -11.81 11.61 5.50
N TYR A 106 -12.57 12.71 5.40
CA TYR A 106 -12.58 13.58 4.22
C TYR A 106 -11.22 14.24 3.98
N ASP A 107 -10.52 14.68 5.03
CA ASP A 107 -9.16 15.20 4.92
C ASP A 107 -8.20 14.14 4.32
N SER A 108 -8.32 12.87 4.74
CA SER A 108 -7.52 11.76 4.18
C SER A 108 -7.82 11.51 2.70
N VAL A 109 -9.10 11.51 2.32
CA VAL A 109 -9.51 11.37 0.91
C VAL A 109 -8.97 12.52 0.07
N ASN A 110 -8.99 13.75 0.60
CA ASN A 110 -8.45 14.90 -0.10
C ASN A 110 -6.94 14.79 -0.36
N LEU A 111 -6.17 14.31 0.62
CA LEU A 111 -4.76 14.00 0.44
C LEU A 111 -4.54 12.96 -0.65
N ILE A 112 -5.21 11.81 -0.54
CA ILE A 112 -5.06 10.70 -1.48
C ILE A 112 -5.36 11.14 -2.92
N LEU A 113 -6.46 11.86 -3.14
CA LEU A 113 -6.83 12.36 -4.47
C LEU A 113 -5.80 13.36 -5.03
N SER A 114 -5.10 14.10 -4.16
CA SER A 114 -4.06 15.05 -4.59
C SER A 114 -2.76 14.39 -5.08
N LEU A 115 -2.57 13.10 -4.79
CA LEU A 115 -1.37 12.31 -5.15
C LEU A 115 -1.57 11.43 -6.39
N GLN A 116 -2.79 11.36 -6.94
CA GLN A 116 -3.03 10.60 -8.15
C GLN A 116 -2.57 11.36 -9.40
N SER A 117 -1.70 10.73 -10.17
CA SER A 117 -1.21 11.23 -11.44
C SER A 117 -2.22 11.06 -12.58
N LYS A 118 -1.98 11.74 -13.70
CA LYS A 118 -2.84 11.68 -14.89
C LYS A 118 -2.95 10.28 -15.52
N ASN A 119 -1.94 9.43 -15.31
CA ASN A 119 -1.96 8.02 -15.75
C ASN A 119 -2.78 7.12 -14.81
N GLY A 120 -3.34 7.66 -13.72
CA GLY A 120 -4.13 6.93 -12.73
C GLY A 120 -3.32 6.32 -11.58
N GLY A 121 -1.99 6.26 -11.72
CA GLY A 121 -1.10 5.79 -10.68
C GLY A 121 -1.01 6.79 -9.52
N VAL A 122 -0.62 6.29 -8.36
CA VAL A 122 -0.42 7.08 -7.14
C VAL A 122 1.02 6.92 -6.67
N SER A 123 1.64 8.03 -6.33
CA SER A 123 3.01 8.10 -5.78
C SER A 123 3.05 7.94 -4.27
N GLY A 124 4.25 7.76 -3.70
CA GLY A 124 4.43 7.56 -2.26
C GLY A 124 4.16 8.82 -1.46
N TRP A 125 4.95 9.88 -1.68
CA TRP A 125 4.98 11.05 -0.79
C TRP A 125 4.44 12.32 -1.45
N GLU A 126 4.82 12.56 -2.70
CA GLU A 126 4.53 13.82 -3.42
C GLU A 126 4.00 13.57 -4.83
N PRO A 127 3.31 14.52 -5.46
CA PRO A 127 2.84 14.32 -6.83
C PRO A 127 4.02 14.06 -7.79
N ALA A 128 3.98 12.95 -8.50
CA ALA A 128 4.92 12.70 -9.58
C ALA A 128 4.74 13.72 -10.71
N GLY A 129 5.81 14.04 -11.42
CA GLY A 129 5.76 15.05 -12.49
C GLY A 129 7.12 15.45 -13.06
N ALA A 130 8.20 15.13 -12.36
CA ALA A 130 9.54 15.27 -12.91
C ALA A 130 9.78 14.22 -14.01
N PRO A 131 10.43 14.58 -15.12
CA PRO A 131 10.64 13.66 -16.23
C PRO A 131 11.67 12.58 -15.87
N LYS A 132 11.38 11.33 -16.24
CA LYS A 132 12.22 10.14 -15.91
C LYS A 132 13.68 10.24 -16.36
N TRP A 133 14.00 11.03 -17.39
CA TRP A 133 15.39 11.20 -17.83
C TRP A 133 16.28 11.83 -16.76
N LEU A 134 15.72 12.52 -15.75
CA LEU A 134 16.47 13.04 -14.61
C LEU A 134 17.13 11.93 -13.78
N GLU A 135 16.66 10.68 -13.85
CA GLU A 135 17.35 9.54 -13.23
C GLU A 135 18.77 9.33 -13.80
N LEU A 136 19.08 9.87 -15.00
CA LEU A 136 20.45 9.90 -15.53
C LEU A 136 21.40 10.75 -14.68
N LEU A 137 20.85 11.63 -13.82
CA LEU A 137 21.62 12.46 -12.89
C LEU A 137 21.79 11.82 -11.52
N ASN A 138 21.33 10.58 -11.33
CA ASN A 138 21.49 9.87 -10.07
C ASN A 138 22.98 9.71 -9.73
N PRO A 139 23.47 10.37 -8.66
CA PRO A 139 24.87 10.30 -8.29
C PRO A 139 25.20 9.09 -7.41
N ILE A 140 24.19 8.29 -7.03
CA ILE A 140 24.35 7.16 -6.10
C ILE A 140 24.46 5.87 -6.90
N GLU A 141 25.61 5.20 -6.80
CA GLU A 141 25.94 4.05 -7.65
C GLU A 141 25.25 2.75 -7.23
N PHE A 142 24.78 2.67 -5.99
CA PHE A 142 24.23 1.45 -5.39
C PHE A 142 22.71 1.51 -5.12
N VAL A 143 22.04 2.60 -5.51
CA VAL A 143 20.58 2.75 -5.38
C VAL A 143 20.03 3.34 -6.68
N ALA A 144 19.03 2.70 -7.27
CA ALA A 144 18.36 3.16 -8.49
C ALA A 144 17.01 3.82 -8.18
N ASP A 145 16.50 4.59 -9.14
CA ASP A 145 15.14 5.14 -9.11
C ASP A 145 14.86 6.04 -7.88
N ILE A 146 15.77 6.98 -7.59
CA ILE A 146 15.74 7.86 -6.39
C ILE A 146 15.67 9.36 -6.70
N VAL A 147 15.82 9.76 -7.96
CA VAL A 147 15.92 11.19 -8.31
C VAL A 147 14.54 11.80 -8.47
N VAL A 148 13.60 11.03 -9.00
CA VAL A 148 12.23 11.49 -9.23
C VAL A 148 11.22 10.58 -8.54
N GLU A 149 10.19 11.21 -7.98
CA GLU A 149 9.02 10.53 -7.48
C GLU A 149 8.23 9.91 -8.64
N SER A 150 7.79 8.66 -8.45
CA SER A 150 7.10 7.85 -9.46
C SER A 150 5.80 7.28 -8.91
N GLU A 151 4.94 6.77 -9.79
CA GLU A 151 3.75 6.04 -9.35
C GLU A 151 4.06 4.55 -9.13
N TYR A 152 3.46 3.96 -8.10
CA TYR A 152 3.73 2.57 -7.70
C TYR A 152 2.46 1.74 -7.65
N VAL A 153 2.56 0.45 -7.97
CA VAL A 153 1.43 -0.49 -7.95
C VAL A 153 0.88 -0.64 -6.54
N GLU A 154 1.76 -0.70 -5.55
CA GLU A 154 1.44 -0.87 -4.14
C GLU A 154 0.66 0.33 -3.60
N CYS A 155 1.17 1.54 -3.86
CA CYS A 155 0.50 2.79 -3.48
C CYS A 155 -0.86 2.94 -4.16
N THR A 156 -0.91 2.68 -5.47
CA THR A 156 -2.15 2.77 -6.26
C THR A 156 -3.20 1.77 -5.78
N SER A 157 -2.81 0.53 -5.51
CA SER A 157 -3.71 -0.51 -5.01
C SER A 157 -4.27 -0.19 -3.63
N SER A 158 -3.41 0.22 -2.70
CA SER A 158 -3.81 0.57 -1.33
C SER A 158 -4.86 1.69 -1.35
N VAL A 159 -4.61 2.73 -2.15
CA VAL A 159 -5.54 3.84 -2.39
C VAL A 159 -6.84 3.38 -3.04
N LEU A 160 -6.76 2.55 -4.08
CA LEU A 160 -7.93 2.03 -4.78
C LEU A 160 -8.88 1.29 -3.80
N GLN A 161 -8.33 0.40 -2.98
CA GLN A 161 -9.10 -0.33 -1.97
C GLN A 161 -9.75 0.62 -0.94
N ALA A 162 -8.99 1.61 -0.45
CA ALA A 162 -9.49 2.59 0.51
C ALA A 162 -10.62 3.46 -0.07
N LEU A 163 -10.45 3.94 -1.31
CA LEU A 163 -11.45 4.76 -1.99
C LEU A 163 -12.72 3.98 -2.31
N VAL A 164 -12.62 2.71 -2.72
CA VAL A 164 -13.81 1.85 -2.93
C VAL A 164 -14.59 1.70 -1.63
N LEU A 165 -13.91 1.39 -0.52
CA LEU A 165 -14.56 1.23 0.79
C LEU A 165 -15.18 2.55 1.26
N PHE A 166 -14.46 3.66 1.13
CA PHE A 166 -14.96 4.99 1.47
C PHE A 166 -16.19 5.35 0.65
N ARG A 167 -16.15 5.14 -0.67
CA ARG A 167 -17.24 5.46 -1.61
C ARG A 167 -18.53 4.70 -1.31
N LYS A 168 -18.42 3.49 -0.77
CA LYS A 168 -19.55 2.68 -0.31
C LYS A 168 -20.20 3.26 0.95
N GLN A 169 -19.42 3.78 1.89
CA GLN A 169 -19.92 4.33 3.15
C GLN A 169 -20.36 5.80 3.05
N TYR A 170 -19.73 6.58 2.18
CA TYR A 170 -19.97 8.02 2.00
C TYR A 170 -20.29 8.33 0.53
N PRO A 171 -21.45 7.90 0.01
CA PRO A 171 -21.69 7.87 -1.43
C PRO A 171 -21.79 9.23 -2.12
N GLU A 172 -22.11 10.29 -1.38
CA GLU A 172 -22.30 11.63 -1.92
C GLU A 172 -21.05 12.51 -1.84
N HIS A 173 -20.06 12.16 -1.00
CA HIS A 173 -18.87 12.97 -0.80
C HIS A 173 -17.92 12.86 -1.99
N ARG A 174 -17.72 13.96 -2.75
CA ARG A 174 -16.82 14.03 -3.92
C ARG A 174 -17.01 12.87 -4.91
N LYS A 175 -18.24 12.38 -5.04
CA LYS A 175 -18.63 11.19 -5.80
C LYS A 175 -17.95 11.10 -7.17
N SER A 176 -18.08 12.13 -8.01
CA SER A 176 -17.54 12.11 -9.36
C SER A 176 -16.01 11.98 -9.39
N GLU A 177 -15.31 12.66 -8.49
CA GLU A 177 -13.85 12.65 -8.44
C GLU A 177 -13.33 11.29 -7.97
N ILE A 178 -13.99 10.71 -6.95
CA ILE A 178 -13.65 9.39 -6.42
C ILE A 178 -13.95 8.28 -7.44
N ASP A 179 -15.09 8.34 -8.13
CA ASP A 179 -15.46 7.34 -9.14
C ASP A 179 -14.46 7.36 -10.32
N ILE A 180 -13.99 8.55 -10.73
CA ILE A 180 -12.91 8.69 -11.73
C ILE A 180 -11.59 8.14 -11.18
N ALA A 181 -11.23 8.47 -9.95
CA ALA A 181 -9.98 8.04 -9.34
C ALA A 181 -9.90 6.52 -9.21
N ILE A 182 -10.98 5.85 -8.78
CA ILE A 182 -11.11 4.39 -8.71
C ILE A 182 -10.90 3.77 -10.09
N LYS A 183 -11.58 4.30 -11.11
CA LYS A 183 -11.47 3.81 -12.49
C LYS A 183 -10.04 3.92 -13.02
N ASN A 184 -9.40 5.08 -12.83
CA ASN A 184 -8.06 5.33 -13.33
C ASN A 184 -7.00 4.51 -12.59
N ALA A 185 -7.15 4.33 -11.27
CA ALA A 185 -6.25 3.49 -10.49
C ALA A 185 -6.31 2.02 -10.92
N ALA A 186 -7.52 1.48 -11.16
CA ALA A 186 -7.67 0.13 -11.69
C ALA A 186 -7.03 -0.01 -13.08
N GLN A 187 -7.24 0.98 -13.96
CA GLN A 187 -6.64 0.99 -15.30
C GLN A 187 -5.11 1.04 -15.23
N TYR A 188 -4.53 1.89 -14.36
CA TYR A 188 -3.09 1.96 -14.15
C TYR A 188 -2.50 0.59 -13.77
N ILE A 189 -3.12 -0.11 -12.81
CA ILE A 189 -2.66 -1.44 -12.39
C ILE A 189 -2.71 -2.43 -13.57
N GLU A 190 -3.75 -2.40 -14.41
CA GLU A 190 -3.82 -3.23 -15.62
C GLU A 190 -2.73 -2.86 -16.63
N ASP A 191 -2.45 -1.56 -16.82
CA ASP A 191 -1.51 -1.05 -17.83
C ASP A 191 -0.04 -1.32 -17.50
N VAL A 192 0.32 -1.37 -16.21
CA VAL A 192 1.69 -1.64 -15.77
C VAL A 192 1.98 -3.12 -15.51
N GLN A 193 1.01 -4.02 -15.79
CA GLN A 193 1.24 -5.45 -15.73
C GLN A 193 2.30 -5.88 -16.75
N MET A 194 3.25 -6.70 -16.32
CA MET A 194 4.31 -7.23 -17.18
C MET A 194 3.78 -8.32 -18.11
N SER A 195 4.52 -8.59 -19.19
CA SER A 195 4.10 -9.55 -20.22
C SER A 195 3.94 -10.98 -19.71
N ASP A 196 4.66 -11.35 -18.64
CA ASP A 196 4.59 -12.66 -17.98
C ASP A 196 3.42 -12.79 -16.98
N GLY A 197 2.66 -11.71 -16.78
CA GLY A 197 1.52 -11.61 -15.86
C GLY A 197 1.86 -11.04 -14.49
N SER A 198 3.13 -10.79 -14.20
CA SER A 198 3.59 -10.26 -12.91
C SER A 198 3.44 -8.74 -12.80
N TRP A 199 3.65 -8.23 -11.59
CA TRP A 199 3.87 -6.81 -11.32
C TRP A 199 5.14 -6.66 -10.50
N TYR A 200 5.94 -5.66 -10.83
CA TYR A 200 7.16 -5.38 -10.09
C TYR A 200 6.85 -4.68 -8.76
N GLY A 201 7.30 -5.28 -7.64
CA GLY A 201 7.24 -4.67 -6.31
C GLY A 201 8.45 -3.77 -6.08
N ASN A 202 8.21 -2.51 -5.73
CA ASN A 202 9.22 -1.50 -5.46
C ASN A 202 9.52 -1.36 -3.97
N TRP A 203 8.55 -1.68 -3.10
CA TRP A 203 8.66 -1.50 -1.65
C TRP A 203 8.89 -2.80 -0.87
N ALA A 204 8.95 -3.94 -1.56
CA ALA A 204 9.19 -5.27 -0.99
C ALA A 204 9.84 -6.20 -2.02
N VAL A 205 10.24 -7.41 -1.59
CA VAL A 205 10.79 -8.44 -2.47
C VAL A 205 9.67 -9.31 -3.03
N CYS A 206 9.53 -9.45 -4.35
CA CYS A 206 9.45 -8.38 -5.34
C CYS A 206 8.18 -8.63 -6.15
N PHE A 207 8.19 -9.64 -7.02
CA PHE A 207 7.04 -9.94 -7.89
C PHE A 207 5.87 -10.56 -7.13
N MET A 208 6.11 -11.34 -6.07
CA MET A 208 5.03 -11.88 -5.24
C MET A 208 4.27 -10.76 -4.52
N SER A 209 5.01 -9.80 -3.97
CA SER A 209 4.42 -8.63 -3.31
C SER A 209 3.66 -7.75 -4.30
N GLY A 210 4.27 -7.45 -5.47
CA GLY A 210 3.60 -6.68 -6.52
C GLY A 210 2.30 -7.35 -7.00
N ALA A 211 2.33 -8.67 -7.20
CA ALA A 211 1.15 -9.45 -7.59
C ALA A 211 0.05 -9.42 -6.51
N TRP A 212 0.41 -9.55 -5.24
CA TRP A 212 -0.55 -9.43 -4.13
C TRP A 212 -1.28 -8.08 -4.16
N PHE A 213 -0.53 -6.96 -4.18
CA PHE A 213 -1.15 -5.64 -4.23
C PHE A 213 -2.00 -5.46 -5.48
N ALA A 214 -1.50 -5.80 -6.66
CA ALA A 214 -2.24 -5.63 -7.91
C ALA A 214 -3.57 -6.41 -7.90
N LEU A 215 -3.52 -7.69 -7.52
CA LEU A 215 -4.71 -8.54 -7.48
C LEU A 215 -5.72 -8.06 -6.45
N SER A 216 -5.28 -7.66 -5.24
CA SER A 216 -6.17 -7.12 -4.21
C SER A 216 -6.84 -5.81 -4.64
N GLY A 217 -6.10 -4.91 -5.31
CA GLY A 217 -6.64 -3.65 -5.83
C GLY A 217 -7.68 -3.88 -6.93
N LEU A 218 -7.35 -4.71 -7.91
CA LEU A 218 -8.26 -5.06 -8.99
C LEU A 218 -9.52 -5.77 -8.47
N ALA A 219 -9.37 -6.69 -7.51
CA ALA A 219 -10.50 -7.36 -6.87
C ALA A 219 -11.43 -6.35 -6.16
N ALA A 220 -10.88 -5.37 -5.44
CA ALA A 220 -11.66 -4.31 -4.81
C ALA A 220 -12.42 -3.45 -5.85
N ALA A 221 -11.85 -3.25 -7.04
CA ALA A 221 -12.53 -2.58 -8.16
C ALA A 221 -13.58 -3.46 -8.87
N GLY A 222 -13.91 -4.63 -8.34
CA GLY A 222 -14.89 -5.55 -8.93
C GLY A 222 -14.37 -6.36 -10.11
N LYS A 223 -13.05 -6.41 -10.32
CA LYS A 223 -12.43 -7.27 -11.31
C LYS A 223 -12.36 -8.70 -10.76
N THR A 224 -12.65 -9.66 -11.62
CA THR A 224 -12.73 -11.08 -11.28
C THR A 224 -12.01 -11.90 -12.32
N TYR A 225 -11.83 -13.19 -12.03
CA TYR A 225 -11.26 -14.14 -12.98
C TYR A 225 -12.05 -14.21 -14.29
N SER A 226 -13.37 -13.98 -14.28
CA SER A 226 -14.19 -14.04 -15.49
C SER A 226 -14.13 -12.76 -16.33
N ASN A 227 -14.05 -11.57 -15.70
CA ASN A 227 -14.18 -10.30 -16.41
C ASN A 227 -12.87 -9.55 -16.68
N CYS A 228 -11.72 -10.02 -16.17
CA CYS A 228 -10.45 -9.30 -16.27
C CYS A 228 -9.30 -10.23 -16.70
N SER A 229 -8.63 -9.89 -17.81
CA SER A 229 -7.47 -10.63 -18.30
C SER A 229 -6.26 -10.46 -17.39
N ALA A 230 -6.06 -9.28 -16.81
CA ALA A 230 -4.94 -9.02 -15.91
C ALA A 230 -5.02 -9.90 -14.65
N ILE A 231 -6.20 -10.06 -14.04
CA ILE A 231 -6.44 -11.01 -12.94
C ILE A 231 -6.02 -12.43 -13.36
N ARG A 232 -6.47 -12.92 -14.52
CA ARG A 232 -6.16 -14.29 -14.98
C ARG A 232 -4.65 -14.50 -15.14
N LYS A 233 -3.96 -13.55 -15.76
CA LYS A 233 -2.51 -13.60 -15.95
C LYS A 233 -1.74 -13.55 -14.62
N GLY A 234 -2.20 -12.71 -13.68
CA GLY A 234 -1.61 -12.61 -12.35
C GLY A 234 -1.78 -13.89 -11.54
N VAL A 235 -2.97 -14.50 -11.59
CA VAL A 235 -3.23 -15.80 -10.94
C VAL A 235 -2.39 -16.90 -11.59
N ASP A 236 -2.33 -16.96 -12.92
CA ASP A 236 -1.48 -17.90 -13.65
C ASP A 236 0.01 -17.73 -13.31
N PHE A 237 0.49 -16.48 -13.19
CA PHE A 237 1.84 -16.18 -12.73
C PHE A 237 2.10 -16.76 -11.33
N LEU A 238 1.20 -16.54 -10.36
CA LEU A 238 1.37 -17.09 -9.01
C LEU A 238 1.38 -18.62 -9.03
N LEU A 239 0.42 -19.26 -9.72
CA LEU A 239 0.32 -20.72 -9.78
C LEU A 239 1.55 -21.36 -10.44
N ARG A 240 2.09 -20.75 -11.51
CA ARG A 240 3.30 -21.24 -12.19
C ARG A 240 4.56 -21.16 -11.32
N ASN A 241 4.56 -20.33 -10.29
CA ASN A 241 5.69 -20.09 -9.40
C ASN A 241 5.48 -20.67 -7.98
N GLN A 242 4.45 -21.50 -7.79
CA GLN A 242 4.22 -22.22 -6.55
C GLN A 242 5.26 -23.34 -6.37
N GLN A 243 5.79 -23.47 -5.16
CA GLN A 243 6.74 -24.52 -4.81
C GLN A 243 6.03 -25.85 -4.53
N GLU A 244 6.78 -26.96 -4.53
CA GLU A 244 6.23 -28.31 -4.28
C GLU A 244 5.57 -28.44 -2.89
N ASP A 245 6.03 -27.66 -1.90
CA ASP A 245 5.45 -27.61 -0.55
C ASP A 245 4.16 -26.76 -0.47
N GLY A 246 3.74 -26.18 -1.59
CA GLY A 246 2.57 -25.31 -1.70
C GLY A 246 2.84 -23.84 -1.38
N GLY A 247 4.06 -23.47 -0.97
CA GLY A 247 4.45 -22.11 -0.64
C GLY A 247 4.99 -21.29 -1.83
N TRP A 248 5.35 -20.04 -1.53
CA TRP A 248 6.07 -19.14 -2.44
C TRP A 248 7.28 -18.55 -1.71
N GLY A 249 8.41 -18.47 -2.40
CA GLY A 249 9.64 -17.91 -1.85
C GLY A 249 10.44 -17.22 -2.94
N GLU A 250 10.80 -15.96 -2.72
CA GLU A 250 11.48 -15.12 -3.69
C GLU A 250 12.79 -14.58 -3.10
N SER A 251 13.86 -14.64 -3.89
CA SER A 251 15.17 -14.11 -3.51
C SER A 251 15.22 -12.59 -3.72
N TYR A 252 15.92 -11.85 -2.84
CA TYR A 252 16.17 -10.42 -3.04
C TYR A 252 16.88 -10.09 -4.36
N ILE A 253 17.55 -11.08 -4.97
CA ILE A 253 18.17 -10.97 -6.30
C ILE A 253 17.12 -10.59 -7.36
N SER A 254 15.85 -10.93 -7.14
CA SER A 254 14.74 -10.52 -8.01
C SER A 254 14.59 -9.02 -8.15
N CYS A 255 14.81 -8.25 -7.08
CA CYS A 255 14.81 -6.79 -7.13
C CYS A 255 15.98 -6.29 -8.00
N LEU A 256 17.17 -6.89 -7.86
CA LEU A 256 18.39 -6.45 -8.55
C LEU A 256 18.33 -6.70 -10.05
N GLN A 257 17.85 -7.88 -10.44
CA GLN A 257 17.80 -8.33 -11.84
C GLN A 257 16.51 -7.91 -12.55
N LYS A 258 15.49 -7.45 -11.79
CA LYS A 258 14.12 -7.20 -12.28
C LYS A 258 13.54 -8.43 -13.01
N VAL A 259 13.83 -9.63 -12.48
CA VAL A 259 13.35 -10.95 -12.96
C VAL A 259 13.08 -11.85 -11.75
N ILE A 260 12.09 -12.74 -11.83
CA ILE A 260 11.78 -13.66 -10.72
C ILE A 260 12.88 -14.71 -10.50
N TYR A 261 13.32 -14.86 -9.25
CA TYR A 261 14.28 -15.85 -8.78
C TYR A 261 13.68 -16.53 -7.55
N LEU A 262 13.21 -17.76 -7.73
CA LEU A 262 12.62 -18.54 -6.67
C LEU A 262 13.69 -19.08 -5.71
N ILE A 263 13.34 -19.21 -4.44
CA ILE A 263 14.17 -19.91 -3.44
C ILE A 263 13.83 -21.40 -3.55
N ILE A 264 14.69 -22.18 -4.21
CA ILE A 264 14.40 -23.58 -4.59
C ILE A 264 14.94 -24.60 -3.58
N ASP A 265 15.70 -24.20 -2.53
CA ASP A 265 16.30 -25.18 -1.60
C ASP A 265 16.52 -24.70 -0.15
N MET A 266 16.35 -25.63 0.80
CA MET A 266 16.68 -25.47 2.23
C MET A 266 18.15 -25.06 2.46
N PHE A 267 19.06 -25.52 1.59
CA PHE A 267 20.48 -25.12 1.65
C PHE A 267 20.67 -23.63 1.35
N THR A 268 19.88 -23.06 0.45
CA THR A 268 19.91 -21.62 0.15
C THR A 268 19.38 -20.83 1.35
N LEU A 269 18.34 -21.32 2.03
CA LEU A 269 17.82 -20.74 3.27
C LEU A 269 18.82 -20.83 4.44
N ALA A 270 19.48 -21.98 4.64
CA ALA A 270 20.53 -22.13 5.64
C ALA A 270 21.74 -21.24 5.32
N TYR A 271 22.09 -21.09 4.05
CA TYR A 271 23.14 -20.20 3.59
C TYR A 271 22.78 -18.72 3.84
N MET A 272 21.56 -18.30 3.51
CA MET A 272 21.06 -16.93 3.75
C MET A 272 20.96 -16.63 5.26
N SER A 273 20.49 -17.59 6.06
CA SER A 273 20.46 -17.50 7.53
C SER A 273 21.86 -17.39 8.13
N SER A 274 22.82 -18.19 7.65
CA SER A 274 24.23 -18.09 8.08
C SER A 274 24.92 -16.78 7.68
N LYS A 275 24.33 -16.03 6.74
CA LYS A 275 24.83 -14.73 6.25
C LYS A 275 24.01 -13.52 6.72
N ASN A 276 23.03 -13.68 7.61
CA ASN A 276 22.11 -12.61 8.03
C ASN A 276 21.44 -11.88 6.84
N MET A 277 21.09 -12.60 5.78
CA MET A 277 20.37 -12.03 4.63
C MET A 277 18.85 -12.10 4.88
N ALA A 278 18.14 -11.01 4.64
CA ALA A 278 16.69 -10.92 4.86
C ALA A 278 15.92 -11.85 3.91
N SER A 279 15.06 -12.71 4.47
CA SER A 279 14.08 -13.52 3.74
C SER A 279 12.68 -12.91 3.91
N CYS A 280 12.00 -12.58 2.81
CA CYS A 280 10.59 -12.22 2.83
C CYS A 280 9.76 -13.48 2.56
N TYR A 281 9.11 -14.01 3.59
CA TYR A 281 8.03 -14.98 3.42
C TYR A 281 6.71 -14.21 3.34
N VAL A 282 6.05 -14.26 2.18
CA VAL A 282 4.66 -13.80 2.05
C VAL A 282 3.78 -15.04 2.18
N ALA A 283 3.16 -15.22 3.35
CA ALA A 283 2.06 -16.16 3.49
C ALA A 283 0.80 -15.47 2.94
N PHE A 284 0.25 -15.97 1.84
CA PHE A 284 -1.09 -15.60 1.39
C PHE A 284 -2.10 -16.11 2.43
N MET A 285 -2.86 -15.19 3.04
CA MET A 285 -4.08 -15.52 3.81
C MET A 285 -5.31 -15.44 2.90
#